data_AF-A0A1I6H9J3-F1
#
_entry.id   AF-A0A1I6H9J3-F1
#
_cell.length_a   1.000
_cell.length_b   1.000
_cell.length_c   1.000
_cell.angle_alpha   90.00
_cell.angle_beta   90.00
_cell.angle_gamma   90.00
#
_symmetry.space_group_name_H-M   'P 1'
#
loop_
_entity.id
_entity.type
_entity.pdbx_description
1 polymer ?
#
loop_
_entity_poly.entity_id
_entity_poly.type
_entity_poly.pdbx_seq_one_letter_code
_entity_poly.pdbx_strand_id
1 'polypeptide(L)'
;MTADDAGTEADSEAASDDFDGASEVSDVLPRPDDPLAEAVEAALAGRSAVVAVGVPIRLLPAVLAARERSSGDPWRIACRPGVVDALSRALVLGSAVAEAVEGGEIRIRTGEPLGHGTGGTLFASPDRVDALVGPRGGRTLATTAADAQVAAAGSEAVDGTRATAESRFDAASAATVGMPSRTRLLAHAREVLDDRFADDLAALLASLAPGEFGRTTGVTDRTLLVALAARHDHLFRDLRAWVGTDGVGIAPAQEFTRDRRALVDRELIESIKVPMGPGRPMFRLRAVDDALLRARPEEVPSILDGRFALPTDADGRIRDDASRGGRRPVWERRRW
;
A
#
# COMPACT_ATOMS: atom_id res chain seq x y z
N MET A 1 -35.84 -46.89 40.93
CA MET A 1 -34.72 -47.72 40.42
C MET A 1 -34.92 -47.85 38.93
N THR A 2 -34.12 -47.06 38.20
CA THR A 2 -33.68 -47.18 36.78
C THR A 2 -34.74 -47.28 35.67
N ALA A 3 -34.63 -46.57 34.56
CA ALA A 3 -33.96 -45.34 34.10
C ALA A 3 -34.58 -45.12 32.70
N ASP A 4 -35.06 -43.91 32.41
CA ASP A 4 -35.72 -43.57 31.15
C ASP A 4 -34.65 -43.13 30.14
N ASP A 5 -34.67 -43.74 28.96
CA ASP A 5 -33.70 -43.57 27.87
C ASP A 5 -34.31 -42.63 26.82
N ALA A 6 -33.89 -41.36 26.85
CA ALA A 6 -34.25 -40.37 25.86
C ALA A 6 -32.97 -39.71 25.34
N GLY A 7 -32.43 -40.27 24.25
CA GLY A 7 -31.39 -39.65 23.46
C GLY A 7 -31.88 -38.33 22.87
N THR A 8 -31.29 -37.24 23.34
CA THR A 8 -31.38 -35.91 22.72
C THR A 8 -29.96 -35.50 22.35
N GLU A 9 -29.66 -35.57 21.05
CA GLU A 9 -28.58 -34.82 20.43
C GLU A 9 -28.97 -33.33 20.44
N ALA A 10 -28.15 -32.46 21.05
CA ALA A 10 -27.87 -31.10 20.58
C ALA A 10 -26.97 -30.34 21.57
N ASP A 11 -25.92 -29.76 21.00
CA ASP A 11 -25.25 -28.52 21.41
C ASP A 11 -24.57 -28.47 22.78
N SER A 12 -23.43 -29.17 22.89
CA SER A 12 -22.34 -28.62 23.67
C SER A 12 -21.60 -27.58 22.80
N GLU A 13 -21.86 -26.31 23.07
CA GLU A 13 -21.01 -25.16 22.74
C GLU A 13 -19.58 -25.41 23.27
N ALA A 14 -18.80 -26.18 22.52
CA ALA A 14 -17.37 -26.07 22.57
C ALA A 14 -17.05 -24.81 21.76
N ALA A 15 -16.85 -23.71 22.48
CA ALA A 15 -16.20 -22.53 21.95
C ALA A 15 -14.88 -22.98 21.32
N SER A 16 -14.89 -23.16 20.00
CA SER A 16 -13.70 -23.27 19.20
C SER A 16 -13.05 -21.90 19.26
N ASP A 17 -12.11 -21.75 20.20
CA ASP A 17 -10.97 -20.86 20.05
C ASP A 17 -10.26 -21.28 18.76
N ASP A 18 -10.82 -20.86 17.62
CA ASP A 18 -10.11 -20.75 16.37
C ASP A 18 -9.06 -19.67 16.61
N PHE A 19 -7.92 -20.12 17.12
CA PHE A 19 -6.64 -19.47 16.94
C PHE A 19 -6.45 -19.28 15.44
N ASP A 20 -6.87 -18.11 14.97
CA ASP A 20 -6.59 -17.62 13.64
C ASP A 20 -5.07 -17.44 13.49
N GLY A 21 -4.41 -18.55 13.18
CA GLY A 21 -3.00 -18.66 12.82
C GLY A 21 -2.71 -18.11 11.42
N ALA A 22 -3.62 -17.33 10.84
CA ALA A 22 -3.44 -16.71 9.53
C ALA A 22 -2.87 -15.29 9.66
N SER A 23 -1.57 -15.18 9.35
CA SER A 23 -0.89 -13.98 8.83
C SER A 23 -0.70 -12.80 9.79
N GLU A 24 0.08 -13.04 10.84
CA GLU A 24 0.63 -12.00 11.71
C GLU A 24 1.63 -11.05 11.00
N VAL A 25 1.84 -11.19 9.69
CA VAL A 25 2.62 -10.29 8.85
C VAL A 25 1.69 -9.59 7.87
N SER A 26 0.79 -8.73 8.35
CA SER A 26 0.04 -7.71 7.58
C SER A 26 -1.17 -7.24 8.36
N ASP A 27 -0.96 -6.48 9.45
CA ASP A 27 -2.06 -5.69 10.00
C ASP A 27 -2.30 -4.52 9.04
N VAL A 28 -3.00 -4.81 7.94
CA VAL A 28 -3.65 -3.98 6.92
C VAL A 28 -2.77 -2.84 6.38
N LEU A 29 -2.83 -2.59 5.07
CA LEU A 29 -2.28 -1.34 4.56
C LEU A 29 -2.85 -0.17 5.39
N PRO A 30 -2.05 0.89 5.66
CA PRO A 30 -2.46 1.98 6.52
C PRO A 30 -3.87 2.45 6.17
N ARG A 31 -4.76 2.50 7.16
CA ARG A 31 -6.09 3.06 6.97
C ARG A 31 -6.01 4.58 7.08
N PRO A 32 -6.84 5.33 6.34
CA PRO A 32 -7.10 6.73 6.65
C PRO A 32 -7.52 6.85 8.12
N ASP A 33 -7.09 7.92 8.79
CA ASP A 33 -7.49 8.29 10.15
C ASP A 33 -7.19 7.22 11.24
N ASP A 34 -5.99 6.62 11.23
CA ASP A 34 -5.52 5.76 12.32
C ASP A 34 -4.99 6.62 13.49
N PRO A 35 -5.72 6.73 14.63
CA PRO A 35 -5.33 7.60 15.74
C PRO A 35 -3.99 7.18 16.36
N LEU A 36 -3.60 5.92 16.23
CA LEU A 36 -2.30 5.46 16.68
C LEU A 36 -1.18 5.89 15.73
N ALA A 37 -1.44 5.94 14.42
CA ALA A 37 -0.49 6.50 13.47
C ALA A 37 -0.27 8.00 13.75
N GLU A 38 -1.34 8.76 14.03
CA GLU A 38 -1.25 10.17 14.43
C GLU A 38 -0.44 10.35 15.71
N ALA A 39 -0.70 9.54 16.74
CA ALA A 39 0.06 9.59 18.00
C ALA A 39 1.55 9.28 17.80
N VAL A 40 1.88 8.30 16.93
CA VAL A 40 3.26 7.96 16.58
C VAL A 40 3.93 9.11 15.83
N GLU A 41 3.25 9.69 14.85
CA GLU A 41 3.78 10.81 14.09
C GLU A 41 4.07 12.01 15.00
N ALA A 42 3.10 12.40 15.84
CA ALA A 42 3.24 13.48 16.79
C ALA A 42 4.36 13.23 17.80
N ALA A 43 4.52 11.99 18.26
CA ALA A 43 5.61 11.63 19.15
C ALA A 43 6.98 11.76 18.48
N LEU A 44 7.10 11.39 17.20
CA LEU A 44 8.37 11.37 16.47
C LEU A 44 8.77 12.72 15.85
N ALA A 45 7.82 13.63 15.67
CA ALA A 45 8.06 14.92 15.04
C ALA A 45 9.18 15.71 15.74
N GLY A 46 10.16 16.19 14.96
CA GLY A 46 11.29 16.98 15.47
C GLY A 46 12.41 16.18 16.10
N ARG A 47 12.34 14.85 16.15
CA ARG A 47 13.40 14.02 16.73
C ARG A 47 14.60 13.87 15.80
N SER A 48 15.78 13.79 16.41
CA SER A 48 17.02 13.42 15.75
C SER A 48 17.45 11.99 16.11
N ALA A 49 18.19 11.34 15.21
CA ALA A 49 18.84 10.04 15.45
C ALA A 49 17.89 8.94 15.96
N VAL A 50 16.66 8.90 15.45
CA VAL A 50 15.66 7.89 15.85
C VAL A 50 16.13 6.50 15.44
N VAL A 51 16.02 5.58 16.39
CA VAL A 51 16.17 4.13 16.18
C VAL A 51 14.84 3.49 16.52
N ALA A 52 14.19 2.92 15.51
CA ALA A 52 12.91 2.26 15.63
C ALA A 52 13.07 0.75 15.38
N VAL A 53 12.50 -0.09 16.23
CA VAL A 53 12.59 -1.56 16.10
C VAL A 53 11.21 -2.20 16.19
N GLY A 54 11.03 -3.31 15.48
CA GLY A 54 9.75 -4.04 15.45
C GLY A 54 8.64 -3.24 14.77
N VAL A 55 8.97 -2.36 13.82
CA VAL A 55 8.01 -1.45 13.17
C VAL A 55 7.12 -2.25 12.19
N PRO A 56 5.79 -2.28 12.40
CA PRO A 56 4.86 -2.86 11.43
C PRO A 56 4.61 -1.90 10.26
N ILE A 57 4.20 -2.44 9.10
CA ILE A 57 3.98 -1.64 7.88
C ILE A 57 3.03 -0.45 8.09
N ARG A 58 1.97 -0.62 8.88
CA ARG A 58 0.96 0.42 9.11
C ARG A 58 1.51 1.69 9.78
N LEU A 59 2.64 1.60 10.49
CA LEU A 59 3.24 2.76 11.16
C LEU A 59 4.30 3.47 10.30
N LEU A 60 4.70 2.89 9.16
CA LEU A 60 5.68 3.52 8.28
C LEU A 60 5.25 4.89 7.73
N PRO A 61 3.97 5.13 7.36
CA PRO A 61 3.55 6.47 6.94
C PRO A 61 3.80 7.54 8.01
N ALA A 62 3.43 7.27 9.26
CA ALA A 62 3.65 8.17 10.38
C ALA A 62 5.15 8.42 10.64
N VAL A 63 5.98 7.38 10.51
CA VAL A 63 7.44 7.51 10.60
C VAL A 63 8.00 8.39 9.48
N LEU A 64 7.55 8.20 8.24
CA LEU A 64 7.99 9.00 7.10
C LEU A 64 7.54 10.47 7.23
N ALA A 65 6.27 10.70 7.59
CA ALA A 65 5.73 12.05 7.76
C ALA A 65 6.44 12.82 8.89
N ALA A 66 6.77 12.14 10.00
CA ALA A 66 7.58 12.72 11.06
C ALA A 66 9.03 12.98 10.61
N ARG A 67 9.61 12.07 9.81
CA ARG A 67 10.96 12.21 9.27
C ARG A 67 11.06 13.39 8.30
N GLU A 68 10.09 13.60 7.43
CA GLU A 68 10.05 14.71 6.47
C GLU A 68 10.11 16.08 7.16
N ARG A 69 9.57 16.18 8.38
CA ARG A 69 9.63 17.38 9.23
C ARG A 69 10.86 17.45 10.14
N SER A 70 11.78 16.50 10.01
CA SER A 70 12.96 16.37 10.86
C SER A 70 14.23 16.42 10.02
N SER A 71 15.30 16.99 10.58
CA SER A 71 16.59 17.08 9.92
C SER A 71 17.66 16.24 10.63
N GLY A 72 18.81 16.06 9.97
CA GLY A 72 19.99 15.39 10.55
C GLY A 72 20.15 13.96 10.06
N ASP A 73 20.85 13.15 10.85
CA ASP A 73 21.26 11.80 10.46
C ASP A 73 20.08 10.89 10.06
N PRO A 74 20.33 9.91 9.16
CA PRO A 74 19.33 8.96 8.72
C PRO A 74 18.71 8.21 9.91
N TRP A 75 17.39 8.12 9.95
CA TRP A 75 16.70 7.31 10.97
C TRP A 75 16.91 5.82 10.69
N ARG A 76 17.09 5.02 11.74
CA ARG A 76 17.35 3.58 11.64
C ARG A 76 16.08 2.82 11.96
N ILE A 77 15.49 2.19 10.96
CA ILE A 77 14.18 1.55 11.05
C ILE A 77 14.33 0.04 10.84
N ALA A 78 14.13 -0.73 11.90
CA ALA A 78 14.06 -2.18 11.88
C ALA A 78 12.58 -2.61 11.83
N CYS A 79 12.16 -3.06 10.65
CA CYS A 79 10.80 -3.49 10.38
C CYS A 79 10.58 -4.95 10.78
N ARG A 80 9.33 -5.31 11.08
CA ARG A 80 8.96 -6.71 11.30
C ARG A 80 9.19 -7.56 10.04
N PRO A 81 9.44 -8.88 10.19
CA PRO A 81 9.48 -9.81 9.07
C PRO A 81 8.31 -9.60 8.09
N GLY A 82 8.61 -9.67 6.79
CA GLY A 82 7.69 -9.52 5.64
C GLY A 82 7.09 -8.12 5.40
N VAL A 83 7.42 -7.10 6.20
CA VAL A 83 7.09 -5.70 5.85
C VAL A 83 7.70 -5.29 4.51
N VAL A 84 8.94 -5.68 4.24
CA VAL A 84 9.65 -5.36 2.98
C VAL A 84 8.97 -6.01 1.78
N ASP A 85 8.49 -7.24 1.95
CA ASP A 85 7.72 -7.96 0.93
C ASP A 85 6.36 -7.28 0.69
N ALA A 86 5.67 -6.82 1.73
CA ALA A 86 4.45 -6.03 1.59
C ALA A 86 4.69 -4.67 0.92
N LEU A 87 5.81 -3.99 1.19
CA LEU A 87 6.19 -2.75 0.50
C LEU A 87 6.41 -2.95 -1.00
N SER A 88 6.95 -4.10 -1.43
CA SER A 88 7.08 -4.45 -2.86
C SER A 88 5.75 -4.58 -3.59
N ARG A 89 4.65 -4.62 -2.84
CA ARG A 89 3.27 -4.75 -3.34
C ARG A 89 2.41 -3.52 -3.11
N ALA A 90 2.95 -2.47 -2.51
CA ALA A 90 2.23 -1.23 -2.22
C ALA A 90 2.87 -0.09 -3.00
N LEU A 91 2.37 0.25 -4.18
CA LEU A 91 3.01 1.24 -5.07
C LEU A 91 3.26 2.58 -4.36
N VAL A 92 2.25 3.10 -3.66
CA VAL A 92 2.30 4.43 -3.04
C VAL A 92 3.27 4.45 -1.85
N LEU A 93 3.07 3.57 -0.87
CA LEU A 93 3.94 3.49 0.31
C LEU A 93 5.34 2.96 -0.02
N GLY A 94 5.43 1.89 -0.83
CA GLY A 94 6.69 1.29 -1.23
C GLY A 94 7.62 2.25 -1.95
N SER A 95 7.09 3.04 -2.89
CA SER A 95 7.90 4.05 -3.60
C SER A 95 8.31 5.21 -2.70
N ALA A 96 7.47 5.62 -1.75
CA ALA A 96 7.82 6.65 -0.77
C ALA A 96 8.93 6.17 0.19
N VAL A 97 8.84 4.92 0.65
CA VAL A 97 9.88 4.31 1.49
C VAL A 97 11.18 4.16 0.70
N ALA A 98 11.11 3.73 -0.57
CA ALA A 98 12.28 3.63 -1.44
C ALA A 98 12.94 5.01 -1.69
N GLU A 99 12.13 6.06 -1.89
CA GLU A 99 12.60 7.45 -1.98
C GLU A 99 13.38 7.86 -0.74
N ALA A 100 12.81 7.66 0.45
CA ALA A 100 13.46 8.03 1.70
C ALA A 100 14.76 7.24 1.96
N VAL A 101 14.83 5.98 1.51
CA VAL A 101 16.07 5.18 1.58
C VAL A 101 17.13 5.71 0.60
N GLU A 102 16.75 5.98 -0.65
CA GLU A 102 17.66 6.49 -1.68
C GLU A 102 18.18 7.89 -1.35
N GLY A 103 17.31 8.76 -0.83
CA GLY A 103 17.67 10.09 -0.31
C GLY A 103 18.50 10.06 0.98
N GLY A 104 18.74 8.88 1.56
CA GLY A 104 19.52 8.74 2.79
C GLY A 104 18.81 9.30 4.03
N GLU A 105 17.48 9.42 4.01
CA GLU A 105 16.71 9.89 5.15
C GLU A 105 16.45 8.79 6.17
N ILE A 106 16.33 7.55 5.69
CA ILE A 106 16.12 6.37 6.54
C ILE A 106 17.00 5.20 6.08
N ARG A 107 17.27 4.27 7.00
CA ARG A 107 17.88 2.96 6.74
C ARG A 107 16.94 1.87 7.20
N ILE A 108 16.70 0.88 6.35
CA ILE A 108 15.76 -0.20 6.64
C ILE A 108 16.49 -1.53 6.87
N ARG A 109 16.04 -2.23 7.90
CA ARG A 109 16.44 -3.61 8.22
C ARG A 109 15.21 -4.47 8.56
N THR A 110 15.35 -5.78 8.44
CA THR A 110 14.32 -6.76 8.82
C THR A 110 14.97 -8.07 9.30
N GLY A 111 14.28 -8.86 10.10
CA GLY A 111 14.76 -10.18 10.51
C GLY A 111 13.99 -10.80 11.67
N GLU A 112 14.28 -12.07 11.96
CA GLU A 112 13.71 -12.85 13.07
C GLU A 112 13.77 -12.17 14.46
N PRO A 113 14.85 -11.43 14.83
CA PRO A 113 14.89 -10.72 16.12
C PRO A 113 13.83 -9.62 16.31
N LEU A 114 13.00 -9.38 15.29
CA LEU A 114 11.92 -8.40 15.25
C LEU A 114 10.54 -9.06 15.09
N GLY A 115 10.48 -10.40 15.18
CA GLY A 115 9.26 -11.20 15.10
C GLY A 115 8.37 -11.03 16.34
N HIS A 116 7.14 -11.54 16.26
CA HIS A 116 6.20 -11.45 17.37
C HIS A 116 6.75 -12.16 18.61
N GLY A 117 6.62 -11.51 19.78
CA GLY A 117 7.14 -12.03 21.05
C GLY A 117 8.60 -11.70 21.37
N THR A 118 9.39 -11.14 20.44
CA THR A 118 10.83 -10.82 20.64
C THR A 118 11.10 -9.41 21.18
N GLY A 119 10.05 -8.61 21.35
CA GLY A 119 10.10 -7.22 21.79
C GLY A 119 9.12 -6.39 20.97
N GLY A 120 8.23 -5.66 21.65
CA GLY A 120 7.22 -4.81 20.98
C GLY A 120 7.84 -3.73 20.10
N THR A 121 6.98 -2.96 19.42
CA THR A 121 7.44 -1.81 18.64
C THR A 121 7.97 -0.73 19.57
N LEU A 122 9.16 -0.21 19.29
CA LEU A 122 9.86 0.76 20.14
C LEU A 122 10.48 1.85 19.25
N PHE A 123 10.40 3.09 19.70
CA PHE A 123 11.05 4.25 19.10
C PHE A 123 11.96 4.91 20.15
N ALA A 124 13.25 5.06 19.84
CA ALA A 124 14.21 5.67 20.76
C ALA A 124 14.99 6.81 20.07
N SER A 125 15.02 7.97 20.72
CA SER A 125 15.91 9.10 20.43
C SER A 125 16.85 9.32 21.64
N PRO A 126 17.87 10.20 21.56
CA PRO A 126 18.78 10.45 22.69
C PRO A 126 18.08 10.96 23.96
N ASP A 127 16.93 11.60 23.81
CA ASP A 127 16.20 12.30 24.86
C ASP A 127 14.91 11.60 25.29
N ARG A 128 14.40 10.67 24.48
CA ARG A 128 13.07 10.11 24.68
C ARG A 128 12.89 8.72 24.09
N VAL A 129 12.11 7.91 24.79
CA VAL A 129 11.70 6.59 24.34
C VAL A 129 10.18 6.45 24.38
N ASP A 130 9.62 5.85 23.33
CA ASP A 130 8.20 5.53 23.23
C ASP A 130 8.05 4.07 22.80
N ALA A 131 7.36 3.29 23.64
CA ALA A 131 7.06 1.89 23.38
C ALA A 131 5.59 1.73 23.04
N LEU A 132 5.29 0.90 22.05
CA LEU A 132 3.92 0.52 21.73
C LEU A 132 3.47 -0.60 22.67
N VAL A 133 2.44 -0.33 23.47
CA VAL A 133 1.91 -1.22 24.50
C VAL A 133 0.41 -1.48 24.30
N GLY A 134 -0.10 -2.52 24.96
CA GLY A 134 -1.53 -2.87 24.93
C GLY A 134 -1.91 -3.95 23.90
N PRO A 135 -3.17 -4.43 23.93
CA PRO A 135 -3.66 -5.49 23.05
C PRO A 135 -3.79 -5.01 21.60
N ARG A 136 -3.90 -5.94 20.64
CA ARG A 136 -3.90 -5.65 19.18
C ARG A 136 -4.92 -4.59 18.76
N GLY A 137 -6.11 -4.55 19.36
CA GLY A 137 -7.17 -3.58 19.05
C GLY A 137 -7.18 -2.31 19.91
N GLY A 138 -6.23 -2.16 20.85
CA GLY A 138 -6.19 -1.05 21.80
C GLY A 138 -4.78 -0.61 22.13
N ARG A 139 -3.89 -0.66 21.13
CA ARG A 139 -2.49 -0.28 21.32
C ARG A 139 -2.36 1.22 21.57
N THR A 140 -1.44 1.61 22.45
CA THR A 140 -1.12 3.01 22.78
C THR A 140 0.38 3.18 22.94
N LEU A 141 0.86 4.43 22.99
CA LEU A 141 2.25 4.75 23.29
C LEU A 141 2.44 4.92 24.80
N ALA A 142 3.39 4.17 25.36
CA ALA A 142 3.96 4.43 26.66
C ALA A 142 5.24 5.25 26.47
N THR A 143 5.26 6.46 27.00
CA THR A 143 6.39 7.38 26.92
C THR A 143 7.13 7.42 28.24
N THR A 144 8.46 7.34 28.21
CA THR A 144 9.27 7.71 29.37
C THR A 144 9.25 9.24 29.52
N ALA A 145 8.30 9.78 30.26
CA ALA A 145 8.28 11.21 30.60
C ALA A 145 9.35 11.48 31.67
N ALA A 146 10.33 12.31 31.37
CA ALA A 146 11.28 12.79 32.37
C ALA A 146 10.60 13.89 33.21
N ASP A 147 10.00 13.53 34.35
CA ASP A 147 9.75 14.52 35.40
C ASP A 147 11.09 15.04 35.94
N ALA A 148 11.18 16.34 36.19
CA ALA A 148 12.42 17.03 36.57
C ALA A 148 13.13 16.44 37.81
N GLN A 149 12.42 15.69 38.65
CA GLN A 149 12.95 15.03 39.85
C GLN A 149 13.54 13.63 39.59
N VAL A 150 13.31 13.06 38.40
CA VAL A 150 13.74 11.71 37.98
C VAL A 150 14.78 11.79 36.85
N ALA A 151 15.25 12.99 36.49
CA ALA A 151 16.05 13.24 35.28
C ALA A 151 17.30 12.35 35.13
N ALA A 152 18.01 12.03 36.21
CA ALA A 152 19.20 11.17 36.14
C ALA A 152 18.84 9.69 35.87
N ALA A 153 17.88 9.13 36.63
CA ALA A 153 17.42 7.76 36.43
C ALA A 153 16.64 7.59 35.11
N GLY A 154 15.93 8.64 34.69
CA GLY A 154 15.26 8.72 33.39
C GLY A 154 16.26 8.73 32.24
N SER A 155 17.37 9.46 32.37
CA SER A 155 18.45 9.46 31.37
C SER A 155 19.08 8.07 31.22
N GLU A 156 19.44 7.41 32.31
CA GLU A 156 20.01 6.05 32.26
C GLU A 156 19.04 5.03 31.63
N ALA A 157 17.74 5.16 31.92
CA ALA A 157 16.71 4.31 31.32
C ALA A 157 16.53 4.57 29.81
N VAL A 158 16.57 5.83 29.39
CA VAL A 158 16.53 6.24 27.97
C VAL A 158 17.75 5.69 27.25
N ASP A 159 18.96 5.90 27.79
CA ASP A 159 20.22 5.45 27.20
C ASP A 159 20.27 3.91 27.09
N GLY A 160 19.91 3.20 28.15
CA GLY A 160 19.88 1.72 28.15
C GLY A 160 18.85 1.16 27.16
N THR A 161 17.68 1.79 27.05
CA THR A 161 16.64 1.36 26.10
C THR A 161 17.03 1.67 24.67
N ARG A 162 17.66 2.83 24.44
CA ARG A 162 18.22 3.21 23.14
C ARG A 162 19.32 2.24 22.72
N ALA A 163 20.27 1.91 23.59
CA ALA A 163 21.33 0.94 23.31
C ALA A 163 20.75 -0.44 22.97
N THR A 164 19.67 -0.85 23.64
CA THR A 164 18.93 -2.08 23.31
C THR A 164 18.30 -2.01 21.91
N ALA A 165 17.68 -0.87 21.56
CA ALA A 165 17.11 -0.66 20.23
C ALA A 165 18.20 -0.69 19.13
N GLU A 166 19.36 -0.06 19.39
CA GLU A 166 20.51 -0.07 18.49
C GLU A 166 21.04 -1.49 18.28
N SER A 167 21.23 -2.25 19.36
CA SER A 167 21.65 -3.66 19.28
C SER A 167 20.68 -4.52 18.46
N ARG A 168 19.36 -4.35 18.64
CA ARG A 168 18.34 -5.05 17.85
C ARG A 168 18.36 -4.65 16.38
N PHE A 169 18.56 -3.36 16.08
CA PHE A 169 18.72 -2.89 14.70
C PHE A 169 19.98 -3.48 14.06
N ASP A 170 21.09 -3.49 14.80
CA ASP A 170 22.38 -4.00 14.31
C ASP A 170 22.37 -5.52 14.07
N ALA A 171 21.61 -6.28 14.88
CA ALA A 171 21.39 -7.71 14.70
C ALA A 171 20.44 -8.05 13.54
N ALA A 172 19.62 -7.11 13.06
CA ALA A 172 18.74 -7.31 11.93
C ALA A 172 19.49 -7.20 10.59
N SER A 173 18.96 -7.86 9.56
CA SER A 173 19.56 -7.89 8.23
C SER A 173 19.19 -6.64 7.42
N ALA A 174 20.15 -6.10 6.67
CA ALA A 174 19.87 -5.07 5.66
C ALA A 174 18.83 -5.56 4.66
N ALA A 175 17.90 -4.69 4.29
CA ALA A 175 16.83 -5.03 3.36
C ALA A 175 16.67 -3.97 2.27
N THR A 176 16.38 -4.43 1.05
CA THR A 176 16.06 -3.58 -0.09
C THR A 176 14.56 -3.55 -0.28
N VAL A 177 13.98 -2.36 -0.40
CA VAL A 177 12.57 -2.19 -0.77
C VAL A 177 12.42 -2.66 -2.22
N GLY A 178 11.59 -3.67 -2.46
CA GLY A 178 11.34 -4.22 -3.81
C GLY A 178 10.48 -3.31 -4.70
N MET A 179 10.65 -1.99 -4.59
CA MET A 179 9.92 -0.95 -5.31
C MET A 179 10.91 0.17 -5.69
N PRO A 180 10.81 0.79 -6.87
CA PRO A 180 11.64 1.95 -7.21
C PRO A 180 11.25 3.19 -6.38
N SER A 181 12.22 4.09 -6.16
CA SER A 181 11.95 5.44 -5.66
C SER A 181 11.04 6.20 -6.62
N ARG A 182 10.31 7.19 -6.11
CA ARG A 182 9.41 8.03 -6.92
C ARG A 182 10.20 8.81 -7.95
N THR A 183 11.36 9.35 -7.58
CA THR A 183 12.27 10.06 -8.46
C THR A 183 12.68 9.19 -9.64
N ARG A 184 13.15 7.96 -9.38
CA ARG A 184 13.54 7.02 -10.45
C ARG A 184 12.35 6.59 -11.31
N LEU A 185 11.21 6.31 -10.67
CA LEU A 185 9.98 5.91 -11.35
C LEU A 185 9.55 6.95 -12.39
N LEU A 186 9.51 8.23 -11.99
CA LEU A 186 9.10 9.35 -12.83
C LEU A 186 10.14 9.68 -13.89
N ALA A 187 11.43 9.68 -13.54
CA ALA A 187 12.51 9.92 -14.51
C ALA A 187 12.47 8.91 -15.66
N HIS A 188 12.35 7.61 -15.34
CA HIS A 188 12.28 6.58 -16.37
C HIS A 188 10.96 6.60 -17.14
N ALA A 189 9.87 7.07 -16.52
CA ALA A 189 8.60 7.27 -17.23
C ALA A 189 8.73 8.33 -18.33
N ARG A 190 9.43 9.44 -18.05
CA ARG A 190 9.72 10.47 -19.06
C ARG A 190 10.57 9.93 -20.21
N GLU A 191 11.54 9.06 -19.91
CA GLU A 191 12.43 8.46 -20.91
C GLU A 191 11.73 7.47 -21.84
N VAL A 192 10.89 6.58 -21.28
CA VAL A 192 10.31 5.45 -22.02
C VAL A 192 8.91 5.74 -22.55
N LEU A 193 8.14 6.55 -21.86
CA LEU A 193 6.77 6.92 -22.20
C LEU A 193 6.73 8.36 -22.70
N ASP A 194 6.30 9.31 -21.86
CA ASP A 194 6.38 10.73 -22.14
C ASP A 194 6.26 11.58 -20.85
N ASP A 195 6.48 12.89 -20.99
CA ASP A 195 6.38 13.85 -19.89
C ASP A 195 4.97 13.95 -19.30
N ARG A 196 3.92 13.85 -20.15
CA ARG A 196 2.53 14.02 -19.69
C ARG A 196 2.10 12.87 -18.78
N PHE A 197 2.44 11.65 -19.16
CA PHE A 197 2.21 10.46 -18.34
C PHE A 197 2.99 10.55 -17.03
N ALA A 198 4.25 10.99 -17.07
CA ALA A 198 5.06 11.13 -15.87
C ALA A 198 4.49 12.20 -14.92
N ASP A 199 4.06 13.34 -15.44
CA ASP A 199 3.48 14.42 -14.63
C ASP A 199 2.12 14.01 -14.05
N ASP A 200 1.26 13.34 -14.83
CA ASP A 200 0.00 12.79 -14.31
C ASP A 200 0.25 11.70 -13.26
N LEU A 201 1.24 10.83 -13.45
CA LEU A 201 1.63 9.84 -12.45
C LEU A 201 2.15 10.49 -11.16
N ALA A 202 2.90 11.58 -11.28
CA ALA A 202 3.38 12.34 -10.12
C ALA A 202 2.22 12.96 -9.33
N ALA A 203 1.28 13.61 -10.01
CA ALA A 203 0.08 14.20 -9.40
C ALA A 203 -0.78 13.14 -8.71
N LEU A 204 -1.00 12.01 -9.38
CA LEU A 204 -1.72 10.85 -8.84
C LEU A 204 -1.04 10.29 -7.58
N LEU A 205 0.27 10.02 -7.60
CA LEU A 205 0.98 9.48 -6.44
C LEU A 205 1.03 10.45 -5.25
N ALA A 206 0.94 11.76 -5.52
CA ALA A 206 0.86 12.79 -4.48
C ALA A 206 -0.54 12.88 -3.85
N SER A 207 -1.61 12.51 -4.58
CA SER A 207 -2.98 12.56 -4.06
C SER A 207 -3.41 11.30 -3.32
N LEU A 208 -2.79 10.15 -3.60
CA LEU A 208 -3.18 8.86 -3.03
C LEU A 208 -2.71 8.69 -1.59
N ALA A 209 -3.58 8.09 -0.77
CA ALA A 209 -3.16 7.66 0.57
C ALA A 209 -2.18 6.47 0.48
N PRO A 210 -1.25 6.29 1.43
CA PRO A 210 -0.21 5.26 1.36
C PRO A 210 -0.71 3.82 1.20
N GLY A 211 -1.94 3.53 1.65
CA GLY A 211 -2.57 2.22 1.56
C GLY A 211 -3.37 1.95 0.28
N GLU A 212 -3.50 2.92 -0.62
CA GLU A 212 -4.32 2.79 -1.82
C GLU A 212 -3.57 2.13 -2.99
N PHE A 213 -4.31 1.46 -3.87
CA PHE A 213 -3.83 0.79 -5.10
C PHE A 213 -2.60 -0.10 -4.88
N GLY A 214 -2.69 -1.02 -3.92
CA GLY A 214 -1.72 -2.11 -3.77
C GLY A 214 -2.02 -3.28 -4.71
N ARG A 215 -1.13 -4.26 -4.78
CA ARG A 215 -1.37 -5.51 -5.53
C ARG A 215 -2.53 -6.34 -4.99
N THR A 216 -2.93 -6.08 -3.75
CA THR A 216 -3.97 -6.81 -3.01
C THR A 216 -5.28 -6.03 -2.91
N THR A 217 -5.37 -4.82 -3.48
CA THR A 217 -6.62 -4.04 -3.52
C THR A 217 -7.53 -4.51 -4.66
N GLY A 218 -8.82 -4.16 -4.62
CA GLY A 218 -9.79 -4.54 -5.65
C GLY A 218 -9.40 -4.04 -7.05
N VAL A 219 -9.08 -2.74 -7.14
CA VAL A 219 -8.35 -2.16 -8.27
C VAL A 219 -6.88 -2.10 -7.89
N THR A 220 -6.01 -2.73 -8.67
CA THR A 220 -4.57 -2.86 -8.37
C THR A 220 -3.75 -1.67 -8.86
N ASP A 221 -2.52 -1.54 -8.34
CA ASP A 221 -1.45 -0.71 -8.92
C ASP A 221 -1.33 -0.90 -10.44
N ARG A 222 -1.37 -2.16 -10.90
CA ARG A 222 -1.24 -2.49 -12.32
C ARG A 222 -2.43 -1.99 -13.15
N THR A 223 -3.65 -2.15 -12.63
CA THR A 223 -4.86 -1.63 -13.29
C THR A 223 -4.79 -0.11 -13.41
N LEU A 224 -4.37 0.57 -12.33
CA LEU A 224 -4.17 2.02 -12.32
C LEU A 224 -3.17 2.48 -13.40
N LEU A 225 -2.00 1.83 -13.46
CA LEU A 225 -0.95 2.17 -14.44
C LEU A 225 -1.39 1.92 -15.90
N VAL A 226 -2.15 0.86 -16.17
CA VAL A 226 -2.70 0.60 -17.51
C VAL A 226 -3.75 1.64 -17.89
N ALA A 227 -4.64 2.00 -16.96
CA ALA A 227 -5.64 3.04 -17.19
C ALA A 227 -4.98 4.40 -17.47
N LEU A 228 -3.95 4.75 -16.70
CA LEU A 228 -3.19 5.97 -16.92
C LEU A 228 -2.51 5.96 -18.29
N ALA A 229 -1.86 4.87 -18.67
CA ALA A 229 -1.23 4.75 -19.98
C ALA A 229 -2.24 4.87 -21.14
N ALA A 230 -3.45 4.32 -20.96
CA ALA A 230 -4.52 4.43 -21.94
C ALA A 230 -5.03 5.87 -22.09
N ARG A 231 -5.04 6.69 -21.02
CA ARG A 231 -5.38 8.14 -21.11
C ARG A 231 -4.41 8.92 -22.00
N HIS A 232 -3.18 8.44 -22.16
CA HIS A 232 -2.14 9.07 -22.97
C HIS A 232 -1.87 8.35 -24.31
N ASP A 233 -2.73 7.42 -24.73
CA ASP A 233 -2.60 6.69 -26.00
C ASP A 233 -1.29 5.86 -26.17
N HIS A 234 -0.70 5.41 -25.05
CA HIS A 234 0.58 4.70 -25.04
C HIS A 234 0.51 3.29 -25.65
N LEU A 235 1.64 2.81 -26.19
CA LEU A 235 1.77 1.42 -26.59
C LEU A 235 1.91 0.53 -25.36
N PHE A 236 1.16 -0.58 -25.33
CA PHE A 236 1.21 -1.53 -24.22
C PHE A 236 2.59 -2.17 -24.05
N ARG A 237 3.37 -2.30 -25.13
CA ARG A 237 4.77 -2.78 -25.04
C ARG A 237 5.63 -1.79 -24.27
N ASP A 238 5.48 -0.49 -24.53
CA ASP A 238 6.33 0.53 -23.94
C ASP A 238 6.01 0.67 -22.45
N LEU A 239 4.71 0.63 -22.10
CA LEU A 239 4.27 0.50 -20.70
C LEU A 239 4.92 -0.72 -20.04
N ARG A 240 4.87 -1.89 -20.69
CA ARG A 240 5.43 -3.15 -20.17
C ARG A 240 6.95 -3.13 -20.05
N ALA A 241 7.63 -2.45 -20.96
CA ALA A 241 9.08 -2.26 -20.92
C ALA A 241 9.46 -1.34 -19.76
N TRP A 242 8.73 -0.24 -19.56
CA TRP A 242 8.92 0.68 -18.45
C TRP A 242 8.68 -0.01 -17.11
N VAL A 243 7.48 -0.58 -16.85
CA VAL A 243 7.15 -1.19 -15.54
C VAL A 243 7.89 -2.49 -15.21
N GLY A 244 8.44 -3.15 -16.24
CA GLY A 244 9.02 -4.49 -16.18
C GLY A 244 10.16 -4.60 -15.16
N THR A 245 10.52 -5.84 -14.79
CA THR A 245 11.71 -6.13 -13.96
C THR A 245 13.00 -5.61 -14.60
N ASP A 246 13.07 -5.59 -15.93
CA ASP A 246 14.20 -5.07 -16.70
C ASP A 246 14.11 -3.54 -16.93
N GLY A 247 13.03 -2.89 -16.48
CA GLY A 247 12.79 -1.44 -16.51
C GLY A 247 12.91 -0.82 -15.11
N VAL A 248 11.86 -0.16 -14.61
CA VAL A 248 11.80 0.39 -13.24
C VAL A 248 11.58 -0.66 -12.15
N GLY A 249 11.18 -1.88 -12.50
CA GLY A 249 11.11 -2.98 -11.54
C GLY A 249 9.85 -3.01 -10.65
N ILE A 250 8.69 -2.55 -11.15
CA ILE A 250 7.43 -2.63 -10.40
C ILE A 250 6.85 -4.06 -10.44
N ALA A 251 6.82 -4.68 -11.62
CA ALA A 251 6.30 -6.03 -11.78
C ALA A 251 6.84 -6.71 -13.03
N PRO A 252 6.85 -8.05 -13.07
CA PRO A 252 7.00 -8.79 -14.32
C PRO A 252 5.98 -8.33 -15.39
N ALA A 253 6.49 -8.02 -16.58
CA ALA A 253 5.73 -7.40 -17.66
C ALA A 253 4.46 -8.19 -18.04
N GLN A 254 4.47 -9.51 -17.94
CA GLN A 254 3.34 -10.39 -18.29
C GLN A 254 2.11 -10.18 -17.40
N GLU A 255 2.31 -9.72 -16.17
CA GLU A 255 1.25 -9.63 -15.16
C GLU A 255 0.20 -8.57 -15.50
N PHE A 256 0.58 -7.54 -16.26
CA PHE A 256 -0.31 -6.47 -16.73
C PHE A 256 -1.34 -6.93 -17.76
N THR A 257 -1.21 -8.14 -18.33
CA THR A 257 -2.14 -8.63 -19.35
C THR A 257 -3.55 -8.83 -18.79
N ARG A 258 -3.65 -9.27 -17.53
CA ARG A 258 -4.93 -9.48 -16.85
C ARG A 258 -5.62 -8.14 -16.59
N ASP A 259 -4.89 -7.18 -16.04
CA ASP A 259 -5.41 -5.84 -15.73
C ASP A 259 -5.87 -5.11 -17.00
N ARG A 260 -5.10 -5.21 -18.09
CA ARG A 260 -5.52 -4.68 -19.39
C ARG A 260 -6.81 -5.33 -19.89
N ARG A 261 -6.95 -6.65 -19.80
CA ARG A 261 -8.19 -7.34 -20.20
C ARG A 261 -9.37 -6.86 -19.35
N ALA A 262 -9.21 -6.78 -18.03
CA ALA A 262 -10.26 -6.30 -17.14
C ALA A 262 -10.77 -4.89 -17.49
N LEU A 263 -9.88 -3.99 -17.92
CA LEU A 263 -10.25 -2.64 -18.38
C LEU A 263 -10.94 -2.65 -19.76
N VAL A 264 -10.51 -3.51 -20.68
CA VAL A 264 -11.15 -3.68 -22.00
C VAL A 264 -12.53 -4.30 -21.88
N ASP A 265 -12.67 -5.34 -21.07
CA ASP A 265 -13.95 -6.04 -20.86
C ASP A 265 -14.97 -5.09 -20.22
N ARG A 266 -14.53 -4.15 -19.38
CA ARG A 266 -15.36 -3.08 -18.79
C ARG A 266 -15.58 -1.87 -19.69
N GLU A 267 -15.10 -1.92 -20.93
CA GLU A 267 -15.22 -0.83 -21.92
C GLU A 267 -14.64 0.50 -21.42
N LEU A 268 -13.64 0.46 -20.54
CA LEU A 268 -12.95 1.65 -20.05
C LEU A 268 -11.84 2.08 -21.01
N ILE A 269 -11.19 1.09 -21.61
CA ILE A 269 -10.13 1.29 -22.60
C ILE A 269 -10.37 0.37 -23.81
N GLU A 270 -9.80 0.74 -24.94
CA GLU A 270 -9.60 -0.13 -26.09
C GLU A 270 -8.13 -0.49 -26.25
N SER A 271 -7.89 -1.66 -26.85
CA SER A 271 -6.57 -2.16 -27.21
C SER A 271 -6.46 -2.27 -28.73
N ILE A 272 -6.07 -1.18 -29.38
CA ILE A 272 -6.05 -1.04 -30.84
C ILE A 272 -4.81 -1.71 -31.41
N LYS A 273 -5.00 -2.56 -32.41
CA LYS A 273 -3.90 -3.24 -33.10
C LYS A 273 -3.17 -2.28 -34.04
N VAL A 274 -1.89 -2.04 -33.78
CA VAL A 274 -1.02 -1.17 -34.59
C VAL A 274 -0.01 -2.02 -35.37
N PRO A 275 -0.02 -1.98 -36.71
CA PRO A 275 1.00 -2.64 -37.51
C PRO A 275 2.32 -1.88 -37.39
N MET A 276 3.37 -2.54 -36.89
CA MET A 276 4.71 -1.97 -36.74
C MET A 276 5.72 -2.91 -37.41
N GLY A 277 5.84 -2.81 -38.74
CA GLY A 277 6.80 -3.60 -39.52
C GLY A 277 6.60 -5.13 -39.45
N PRO A 278 7.62 -5.91 -39.84
CA PRO A 278 7.59 -7.37 -39.71
C PRO A 278 7.68 -7.77 -38.23
N GLY A 279 6.66 -8.45 -37.70
CA GLY A 279 6.64 -8.91 -36.31
C GLY A 279 5.23 -9.11 -35.76
N ARG A 280 5.14 -9.34 -34.44
CA ARG A 280 3.84 -9.38 -33.76
C ARG A 280 3.26 -7.96 -33.73
N PRO A 281 1.99 -7.80 -34.11
CA PRO A 281 1.32 -6.51 -34.07
C PRO A 281 1.29 -5.98 -32.64
N MET A 282 1.49 -4.67 -32.54
CA MET A 282 1.57 -3.95 -31.28
C MET A 282 0.17 -3.53 -30.84
N PHE A 283 -0.03 -3.31 -29.55
CA PHE A 283 -1.30 -2.81 -29.02
C PHE A 283 -1.12 -1.40 -28.51
N ARG A 284 -1.91 -0.46 -29.04
CA ARG A 284 -2.09 0.87 -28.47
C ARG A 284 -3.23 0.81 -27.47
N LEU A 285 -2.98 1.29 -26.26
CA LEU A 285 -4.01 1.47 -25.25
C LEU A 285 -4.66 2.82 -25.49
N ARG A 286 -5.99 2.90 -25.45
CA ARG A 286 -6.72 4.15 -25.59
C ARG A 286 -7.89 4.19 -24.62
N ALA A 287 -8.01 5.22 -23.79
CA ALA A 287 -9.20 5.42 -22.98
C ALA A 287 -10.41 5.70 -23.90
N VAL A 288 -11.52 5.00 -23.65
CA VAL A 288 -12.79 5.20 -24.38
C VAL A 288 -13.93 5.58 -23.47
N ASP A 289 -13.81 5.33 -22.17
CA ASP A 289 -14.72 5.90 -21.19
C ASP A 289 -14.49 7.42 -21.07
N ASP A 290 -15.56 8.18 -21.28
CA ASP A 290 -15.55 9.64 -21.30
C ASP A 290 -15.13 10.26 -19.97
N ALA A 291 -15.44 9.60 -18.84
CA ALA A 291 -15.05 10.06 -17.51
C ALA A 291 -13.55 9.81 -17.30
N LEU A 292 -13.05 8.60 -17.61
CA LEU A 292 -11.62 8.28 -17.52
C LEU A 292 -10.77 9.19 -18.41
N LEU A 293 -11.20 9.45 -19.64
CA LEU A 293 -10.47 10.28 -20.60
C LEU A 293 -10.33 11.73 -20.15
N ARG A 294 -11.37 12.30 -19.51
CA ARG A 294 -11.40 13.71 -19.08
C ARG A 294 -11.00 13.92 -17.62
N ALA A 295 -10.82 12.84 -16.86
CA ALA A 295 -10.43 12.89 -15.46
C ALA A 295 -9.13 13.67 -15.28
N ARG A 296 -9.07 14.48 -14.24
CA ARG A 296 -7.78 14.88 -13.66
C ARG A 296 -7.10 13.64 -13.06
N PRO A 297 -5.76 13.61 -12.96
CA PRO A 297 -5.05 12.43 -12.46
C PRO A 297 -5.58 11.92 -11.12
N GLU A 298 -5.92 12.82 -10.21
CA GLU A 298 -6.41 12.53 -8.85
C GLU A 298 -7.83 11.93 -8.85
N GLU A 299 -8.59 12.09 -9.94
CA GLU A 299 -9.96 11.56 -10.08
C GLU A 299 -9.99 10.13 -10.66
N VAL A 300 -8.89 9.70 -11.31
CA VAL A 300 -8.77 8.37 -11.92
C VAL A 300 -9.06 7.24 -10.92
N PRO A 301 -8.51 7.25 -9.69
CA PRO A 301 -8.85 6.29 -8.63
C PRO A 301 -10.35 6.06 -8.44
N SER A 302 -11.08 7.14 -8.17
CA SER A 302 -12.51 7.09 -7.87
C SER A 302 -13.32 6.58 -9.07
N ILE A 303 -12.92 6.94 -10.29
CA ILE A 303 -13.53 6.44 -11.52
C ILE A 303 -13.32 4.93 -11.64
N LEU A 304 -12.09 4.44 -11.43
CA LEU A 304 -11.81 3.02 -11.49
C LEU A 304 -12.60 2.25 -10.44
N ASP A 305 -12.60 2.69 -9.19
CA ASP A 305 -13.37 2.03 -8.12
C ASP A 305 -14.87 2.00 -8.44
N GLY A 306 -15.43 3.13 -8.89
CA GLY A 306 -16.83 3.22 -9.28
C GLY A 306 -17.19 2.26 -10.42
N ARG A 307 -16.30 2.07 -11.39
CA ARG A 307 -16.53 1.17 -12.54
C ARG A 307 -16.29 -0.29 -12.22
N PHE A 308 -15.33 -0.59 -11.34
CA PHE A 308 -15.06 -1.96 -10.90
C PHE A 308 -16.07 -2.47 -9.86
N ALA A 309 -16.79 -1.57 -9.17
CA ALA A 309 -17.90 -1.92 -8.29
C ALA A 309 -19.18 -2.35 -9.04
N LEU A 310 -19.30 -2.02 -10.34
CA LEU A 310 -20.48 -2.40 -11.11
C LEU A 310 -20.48 -3.91 -11.40
N PRO A 311 -21.66 -4.56 -11.32
CA PRO A 311 -21.77 -5.99 -11.60
C PRO A 311 -21.41 -6.29 -13.05
N THR A 312 -20.69 -7.39 -13.28
CA THR A 312 -20.34 -7.83 -14.63
C THR A 312 -21.08 -9.09 -15.05
N ASP A 313 -21.20 -9.31 -16.35
CA ASP A 313 -21.71 -10.56 -16.93
C ASP A 313 -20.63 -11.64 -16.93
N ALA A 314 -20.92 -12.80 -17.54
CA ALA A 314 -19.98 -13.91 -17.65
C ALA A 314 -18.73 -13.57 -18.48
N ASP A 315 -18.82 -12.58 -19.36
CA ASP A 315 -17.72 -12.10 -20.21
C ASP A 315 -16.93 -10.96 -19.53
N GLY A 316 -17.31 -10.54 -18.31
CA GLY A 316 -16.65 -9.46 -17.58
C GLY A 316 -17.11 -8.06 -18.01
N ARG A 317 -18.12 -7.95 -18.89
CA ARG A 317 -18.71 -6.66 -19.27
C ARG A 317 -19.63 -6.16 -18.20
N ILE A 318 -19.68 -4.84 -18.02
CA ILE A 318 -20.61 -4.21 -17.06
C ILE A 318 -22.04 -4.59 -17.48
N ARG A 319 -22.81 -5.19 -16.56
CA ARG A 319 -24.20 -5.56 -16.81
C ARG A 319 -25.03 -4.30 -17.01
N ASP A 320 -25.72 -4.26 -18.14
CA ASP A 320 -26.62 -3.17 -18.52
C ASP A 320 -27.96 -3.16 -17.76
N ASP A 321 -28.11 -4.01 -16.73
CA ASP A 321 -29.34 -4.18 -15.94
C ASP A 321 -29.80 -2.88 -15.26
N ALA A 322 -28.91 -1.88 -15.12
CA ALA A 322 -29.21 -0.56 -14.57
C ALA A 322 -29.51 0.52 -15.63
N SER A 323 -29.20 0.31 -16.91
CA SER A 323 -29.16 1.40 -17.89
C SER A 323 -30.52 1.72 -18.53
N ARG A 324 -31.45 0.76 -18.70
CA ARG A 324 -32.68 0.99 -19.50
C ARG A 324 -33.92 0.17 -19.09
N GLY A 325 -34.14 -0.09 -17.81
CA GLY A 325 -35.34 -0.82 -17.34
C GLY A 325 -36.58 0.01 -16.99
N GLY A 326 -36.47 1.33 -16.75
CA GLY A 326 -37.51 2.07 -16.01
C GLY A 326 -38.09 3.35 -16.62
N ARG A 327 -37.52 3.91 -17.70
CA ARG A 327 -38.07 5.12 -18.35
C ARG A 327 -37.95 5.02 -19.86
N ARG A 328 -38.82 4.23 -20.47
CA ARG A 328 -39.26 4.55 -21.84
C ARG A 328 -39.97 5.90 -21.79
N PRO A 329 -39.56 6.88 -22.61
CA PRO A 329 -40.33 8.10 -22.77
C PRO A 329 -41.78 7.77 -23.14
N VAL A 330 -42.73 8.56 -22.63
CA VAL A 330 -44.18 8.28 -22.75
C VAL A 330 -44.63 8.06 -24.21
N TRP A 331 -43.91 8.61 -25.19
CA TRP A 331 -44.20 8.48 -26.62
C TRP A 331 -43.84 7.11 -27.24
N GLU A 332 -43.06 6.25 -26.58
CA GLU A 332 -42.78 4.88 -27.05
C GLU A 332 -43.81 3.84 -26.57
N ARG A 333 -44.80 4.25 -25.76
CA ARG A 333 -45.87 3.35 -25.34
C ARG A 333 -46.87 3.20 -26.49
N ARG A 334 -46.80 2.09 -27.22
CA ARG A 334 -47.86 1.70 -28.16
C ARG A 334 -49.18 1.61 -27.38
N ARG A 335 -50.19 2.37 -27.80
CA ARG A 335 -51.58 2.23 -27.35
C ARG A 335 -52.14 0.94 -27.92
N TRP A 336 -52.38 -0.05 -27.07
CA TRP A 336 -53.27 -1.18 -27.31
C TRP A 336 -54.15 -1.28 -26.08
#